data_AF-A0A2J0MPZ3-F1
#
_entry.id   AF-A0A2J0MPZ3-F1
#
_cell.length_a   1.000
_cell.length_b   1.000
_cell.length_c   1.000
_cell.angle_alpha   90.00
_cell.angle_beta   90.00
_cell.angle_gamma   90.00
#
_symmetry.space_group_name_H-M   'P 1'
#
loop_
_entity.id
_entity.type
_entity.pdbx_description
1 polymer ?
#
loop_
_entity_poly.entity_id
_entity_poly.type
_entity_poly.pdbx_seq_one_letter_code
_entity_poly.pdbx_strand_id
1 'polypeptide(L)'
;MEEPSLSSEEKCCELDWKEPKFILLVLSVVLLAAIIIISLVRERLVNPPQNQVTVYGQGKVEYQPDEAIVTLGVQVDKVWSAEGALRQLNDKITRIMEAEKTLGISETDIKAGNYNLSPQYDYKDGVSSVSGYNANQNLIIKVKNIQEDKDKTSRVIAAASGAGANQILGVEFKPSDLDSLKQEARLKAIADAKNKAPALFKASGAKAGKILGWYENNIQSPDVPMANYEAGGIGGMGGSKTAANPQLPSGTQEITIEIGINYAVK
;
A
#
# COMPACT_ATOMS: atom_id res chain seq x y z
N MET A 1 -96.13 25.60 -29.61
CA MET A 1 -95.11 24.59 -29.28
C MET A 1 -94.11 25.33 -28.41
N GLU A 2 -94.36 25.28 -27.11
CA GLU A 2 -93.54 25.86 -26.05
C GLU A 2 -92.21 25.11 -25.95
N GLU A 3 -91.10 25.84 -25.83
CA GLU A 3 -89.87 25.32 -25.25
C GLU A 3 -89.57 26.10 -23.96
N PRO A 4 -89.23 25.39 -22.86
CA PRO A 4 -89.14 25.98 -21.53
C PRO A 4 -87.75 26.55 -21.24
N SER A 5 -87.76 27.58 -20.39
CA SER A 5 -86.64 28.13 -19.66
C SER A 5 -85.95 27.08 -18.78
N LEU A 6 -84.62 26.98 -18.86
CA LEU A 6 -83.80 26.33 -17.84
C LEU A 6 -83.00 27.39 -17.09
N SER A 7 -83.44 27.68 -15.87
CA SER A 7 -82.62 28.25 -14.81
C SER A 7 -81.80 27.13 -14.16
N SER A 8 -80.50 27.38 -13.99
CA SER A 8 -79.75 26.82 -12.86
C SER A 8 -78.53 27.71 -12.65
N GLU A 9 -78.70 28.63 -11.70
CA GLU A 9 -77.69 29.56 -11.24
C GLU A 9 -76.44 28.85 -10.71
N GLU A 10 -75.32 29.51 -10.96
CA GLU A 10 -73.95 29.17 -10.63
C GLU A 10 -73.75 29.07 -9.11
N LYS A 11 -73.42 27.87 -8.61
CA LYS A 11 -72.77 27.70 -7.31
C LYS A 11 -71.54 26.82 -7.47
N CYS A 12 -70.46 27.41 -7.97
CA CYS A 12 -69.15 26.81 -7.83
C CYS A 12 -68.13 27.87 -7.37
N CYS A 13 -67.75 27.75 -6.11
CA CYS A 13 -66.46 28.14 -5.54
C CYS A 13 -66.18 29.65 -5.34
N GLU A 14 -66.88 30.27 -4.38
CA GLU A 14 -66.23 31.34 -3.59
C GLU A 14 -65.26 30.68 -2.60
N LEU A 15 -63.98 30.69 -2.95
CA LEU A 15 -62.90 30.32 -2.05
C LEU A 15 -62.79 31.44 -1.01
N ASP A 16 -63.20 31.22 0.24
CA ASP A 16 -63.13 32.26 1.28
C ASP A 16 -61.71 32.39 1.85
N TRP A 17 -60.96 33.35 1.32
CA TRP A 17 -59.55 33.62 1.67
C TRP A 17 -59.36 34.18 3.09
N LYS A 18 -60.45 34.46 3.82
CA LYS A 18 -60.39 35.07 5.17
C LYS A 18 -60.34 34.05 6.31
N GLU A 19 -60.51 32.76 6.03
CA GLU A 19 -60.41 31.71 7.03
C GLU A 19 -58.94 31.50 7.48
N PRO A 20 -58.62 31.62 8.79
CA PRO A 20 -57.25 31.46 9.29
C PRO A 20 -56.66 30.07 9.00
N LYS A 21 -57.52 29.06 8.85
CA LYS A 21 -57.13 27.69 8.46
C LYS A 21 -56.60 27.62 7.03
N PHE A 22 -57.18 28.39 6.11
CA PHE A 22 -56.75 28.43 4.71
C PHE A 22 -55.38 29.10 4.59
N ILE A 23 -55.14 30.20 5.33
CA ILE A 23 -53.85 30.89 5.40
C ILE A 23 -52.75 29.94 5.93
N LEU A 24 -53.03 29.18 6.99
CA LEU A 24 -52.09 28.19 7.54
C LEU A 24 -51.77 27.06 6.56
N LEU A 25 -52.77 26.58 5.80
CA LEU A 25 -52.57 25.55 4.79
C LEU A 25 -51.67 26.07 3.66
N VAL A 26 -51.93 27.26 3.13
CA VAL A 26 -51.08 27.88 2.10
C VAL A 26 -49.65 28.10 2.60
N LEU A 27 -49.47 28.61 3.83
CA LEU A 27 -48.14 28.79 4.43
C LEU A 27 -47.40 27.47 4.59
N SER A 28 -48.08 26.39 5.01
CA SER A 28 -47.44 25.07 5.14
C SER A 28 -47.03 24.48 3.79
N VAL A 29 -47.84 24.66 2.75
CA VAL A 29 -47.50 24.25 1.37
C VAL A 29 -46.31 25.05 0.84
N VAL A 30 -46.27 26.37 1.06
CA VAL A 30 -45.14 27.23 0.66
C VAL A 30 -43.86 26.84 1.40
N LEU A 31 -43.95 26.56 2.71
CA LEU A 31 -42.81 26.10 3.52
C LEU A 31 -42.27 24.75 3.03
N LEU A 32 -43.17 23.79 2.74
CA LEU A 32 -42.79 22.49 2.17
C LEU A 32 -42.14 22.64 0.80
N ALA A 33 -42.70 23.49 -0.07
CA ALA A 33 -42.10 23.79 -1.37
C ALA A 33 -40.71 24.42 -1.23
N ALA A 34 -40.52 25.36 -0.30
CA ALA A 34 -39.22 25.97 -0.03
C ALA A 34 -38.18 24.94 0.45
N ILE A 35 -38.55 24.01 1.34
CA ILE A 35 -37.67 22.94 1.81
C ILE A 35 -37.26 22.00 0.66
N ILE A 36 -38.19 21.66 -0.23
CA ILE A 36 -37.92 20.83 -1.42
C ILE A 36 -36.97 21.56 -2.37
N ILE A 37 -37.22 22.84 -2.66
CA ILE A 37 -36.35 23.66 -3.52
C ILE A 37 -34.94 23.76 -2.92
N ILE A 38 -34.83 24.03 -1.62
CA ILE A 38 -33.54 24.10 -0.92
C ILE A 38 -32.81 22.75 -0.99
N SER A 39 -33.52 21.63 -0.85
CA SER A 39 -32.91 20.30 -0.96
C SER A 39 -32.36 20.02 -2.37
N LEU A 40 -33.12 20.36 -3.40
CA LEU A 40 -32.69 20.20 -4.81
C LEU A 40 -31.51 21.11 -5.17
N VAL A 41 -31.52 22.36 -4.69
CA VAL A 41 -30.41 23.29 -4.89
C VAL A 41 -29.16 22.84 -4.14
N ARG A 42 -29.32 22.35 -2.90
CA ARG A 42 -28.23 21.80 -2.10
C ARG A 42 -27.58 20.61 -2.80
N GLU A 43 -28.35 19.70 -3.38
CA GLU A 43 -27.81 18.55 -4.12
C GLU A 43 -26.93 18.99 -5.30
N ARG A 44 -27.34 20.01 -6.06
CA ARG A 44 -26.57 20.58 -7.18
C ARG A 44 -25.31 21.33 -6.75
N LEU A 45 -25.33 21.97 -5.58
CA LEU A 45 -24.19 22.71 -5.04
C LEU A 45 -23.16 21.78 -4.37
N VAL A 46 -23.63 20.74 -3.70
CA VAL A 46 -22.78 19.78 -2.99
C VAL A 46 -22.19 18.75 -3.96
N ASN A 47 -22.96 18.32 -4.97
CA ASN A 47 -22.53 17.36 -5.99
C ASN A 47 -22.68 17.98 -7.39
N PRO A 48 -21.82 18.96 -7.76
CA PRO A 48 -21.84 19.47 -9.12
C PRO A 48 -21.57 18.32 -10.11
N PRO A 49 -22.29 18.24 -11.24
CA PRO A 49 -21.99 17.26 -12.27
C PRO A 49 -20.52 17.38 -12.65
N GLN A 50 -19.79 16.26 -12.49
CA GLN A 50 -18.36 16.18 -12.74
C GLN A 50 -18.13 16.22 -14.26
N ASN A 51 -18.11 17.42 -14.83
CA ASN A 51 -17.72 17.63 -16.23
C ASN A 51 -16.20 17.51 -16.36
N GLN A 52 -15.68 16.32 -16.09
CA GLN A 52 -14.26 16.02 -16.21
C GLN A 52 -14.02 14.66 -16.85
N VAL A 53 -12.90 14.57 -17.55
CA VAL A 53 -12.36 13.32 -18.10
C VAL A 53 -10.98 13.12 -17.52
N THR A 54 -10.73 11.91 -17.04
CA THR A 54 -9.41 11.50 -16.58
C THR A 54 -8.68 10.80 -17.71
N VAL A 55 -7.47 11.25 -17.99
CA VAL A 55 -6.54 10.56 -18.89
C VAL A 55 -5.44 9.93 -18.05
N TYR A 56 -5.30 8.61 -18.17
CA TYR A 56 -4.24 7.86 -17.50
C TYR A 56 -2.99 7.79 -18.38
N GLY A 57 -1.84 7.97 -17.74
CA GLY A 57 -0.54 7.73 -18.33
C GLY A 57 0.32 6.86 -17.44
N GLN A 58 1.21 6.10 -18.05
CA GLN A 58 2.11 5.16 -17.38
C GLN A 58 3.55 5.56 -17.61
N GLY A 59 4.34 5.51 -16.55
CA GLY A 59 5.76 5.78 -16.55
C GLY A 59 6.51 4.56 -16.05
N LYS A 60 7.45 4.11 -16.88
CA LYS A 60 8.28 2.93 -16.64
C LYS A 60 9.74 3.34 -16.54
N VAL A 61 10.41 2.82 -15.53
CA VAL A 61 11.85 3.02 -15.31
C VAL A 61 12.46 1.66 -15.01
N GLU A 62 13.41 1.28 -15.85
CA GLU A 62 14.21 0.08 -15.69
C GLU A 62 15.40 0.37 -14.76
N TYR A 63 15.71 -0.57 -13.88
CA TYR A 63 16.86 -0.45 -12.97
C TYR A 63 17.48 -1.82 -12.68
N GLN A 64 18.75 -1.81 -12.29
CA GLN A 64 19.42 -2.99 -11.75
C GLN A 64 19.64 -2.78 -10.25
N PRO A 65 19.28 -3.74 -9.38
CA PRO A 65 19.53 -3.63 -7.95
C PRO A 65 21.02 -3.48 -7.63
N ASP A 66 21.41 -2.48 -6.85
CA ASP A 66 22.78 -2.26 -6.39
C ASP A 66 22.95 -2.48 -4.88
N GLU A 67 21.84 -2.63 -4.15
CA GLU A 67 21.80 -2.97 -2.73
C GLU A 67 21.04 -4.27 -2.47
N ALA A 68 21.51 -5.05 -1.49
CA ALA A 68 20.76 -6.14 -0.87
C ALA A 68 20.46 -5.81 0.59
N ILE A 69 19.22 -6.03 1.01
CA ILE A 69 18.78 -5.92 2.40
C ILE A 69 18.59 -7.33 2.93
N VAL A 70 19.50 -7.76 3.79
CA VAL A 70 19.49 -9.07 4.42
C VAL A 70 18.85 -8.92 5.80
N THR A 71 17.77 -9.65 6.05
CA THR A 71 17.13 -9.70 7.37
C THR A 71 17.42 -11.04 8.03
N LEU A 72 18.10 -10.99 9.17
CA LEU A 72 18.51 -12.14 9.96
C LEU A 72 17.84 -12.10 11.33
N GLY A 73 17.62 -13.26 11.93
CA GLY A 73 17.16 -13.40 13.31
C GLY A 73 18.20 -14.14 14.15
N VAL A 74 18.34 -13.67 15.39
CA VAL A 74 19.11 -14.33 16.44
C VAL A 74 18.12 -14.75 17.52
N GLN A 75 18.00 -16.06 17.73
CA GLN A 75 17.15 -16.66 18.75
C GLN A 75 18.02 -17.40 19.77
N VAL A 76 17.79 -17.13 21.04
CA VAL A 76 18.33 -17.88 22.18
C VAL A 76 17.17 -18.55 22.87
N ASP A 77 17.21 -19.88 22.97
CA ASP A 77 16.11 -20.68 23.48
C ASP A 77 16.42 -21.27 24.87
N LYS A 78 15.40 -21.25 25.73
CA LYS A 78 15.31 -21.96 27.00
C LYS A 78 16.53 -21.76 27.92
N VAL A 79 16.85 -20.51 28.22
CA VAL A 79 17.87 -20.17 29.23
C VAL A 79 17.22 -20.00 30.60
N TRP A 80 17.84 -20.53 31.65
CA TRP A 80 17.26 -20.58 33.00
C TRP A 80 16.85 -19.20 33.55
N SER A 81 17.61 -18.15 33.27
CA SER A 81 17.31 -16.78 33.72
C SER A 81 17.11 -15.83 32.55
N ALA A 82 16.23 -14.85 32.74
CA ALA A 82 16.01 -13.75 31.81
C ALA A 82 17.32 -13.03 31.47
N GLU A 83 18.10 -12.65 32.50
CA GLU A 83 19.40 -11.99 32.31
C GLU A 83 20.38 -12.85 31.51
N GLY A 84 20.41 -14.16 31.76
CA GLY A 84 21.25 -15.09 31.02
C GLY A 84 20.87 -15.16 29.54
N ALA A 85 19.56 -15.17 29.23
CA ALA A 85 19.06 -15.16 27.86
C ALA A 85 19.48 -13.89 27.12
N LEU A 86 19.33 -12.73 27.76
CA LEU A 86 19.70 -11.44 27.19
C LEU A 86 21.21 -11.30 27.00
N ARG A 87 22.01 -11.76 27.97
CA ARG A 87 23.48 -11.74 27.86
C ARG A 87 23.95 -12.58 26.67
N GLN A 88 23.45 -13.81 26.54
CA GLN A 88 23.79 -14.68 25.41
C GLN A 88 23.34 -14.10 24.07
N LEU A 89 22.18 -13.46 24.02
CA LEU A 89 21.69 -12.78 22.83
C LEU A 89 22.63 -11.63 22.44
N ASN A 90 22.95 -10.74 23.38
CA ASN A 90 23.84 -9.59 23.14
C ASN A 90 25.26 -10.01 22.73
N ASP A 91 25.79 -11.09 23.31
CA ASP A 91 27.09 -11.65 22.94
C ASP A 91 27.10 -12.21 21.50
N LYS A 92 25.98 -12.80 21.05
CA LYS A 92 25.82 -13.22 19.65
C LYS A 92 25.71 -12.02 18.71
N ILE A 93 24.92 -11.01 19.07
CA ILE A 93 24.75 -9.79 18.26
C ILE A 93 26.09 -9.06 18.09
N THR A 94 26.87 -8.90 19.17
CA THR A 94 28.20 -8.27 19.12
C THR A 94 29.13 -9.01 18.16
N ARG A 95 29.20 -10.34 18.26
CA ARG A 95 30.01 -11.17 17.34
C ARG A 95 29.57 -11.05 15.89
N ILE A 96 28.26 -10.97 15.63
CA ILE A 96 27.74 -10.75 14.27
C ILE A 96 28.20 -9.39 13.76
N MET A 97 28.02 -8.31 14.53
CA MET A 97 28.47 -6.97 14.13
C MET A 97 29.97 -6.92 13.84
N GLU A 98 30.79 -7.61 14.65
CA GLU A 98 32.24 -7.73 14.42
C GLU A 98 32.55 -8.50 13.13
N ALA A 99 31.90 -9.64 12.91
CA ALA A 99 32.08 -10.44 11.69
C ALA A 99 31.72 -9.64 10.42
N GLU A 100 30.60 -8.93 10.43
CA GLU A 100 30.16 -8.10 9.31
C GLU A 100 31.11 -6.92 9.02
N LYS A 101 31.68 -6.31 10.06
CA LYS A 101 32.71 -5.27 9.90
C LYS A 101 33.95 -5.79 9.15
N THR A 102 34.36 -7.04 9.39
CA THR A 102 35.49 -7.64 8.65
C THR A 102 35.22 -7.80 7.15
N LEU A 103 33.94 -7.87 6.76
CA LEU A 103 33.49 -7.90 5.37
C LEU A 103 33.28 -6.49 4.76
N GLY A 104 33.62 -5.43 5.50
CA GLY A 104 33.48 -4.04 5.06
C GLY A 104 32.06 -3.50 5.15
N ILE A 105 31.18 -4.11 5.95
CA ILE A 105 29.87 -3.55 6.27
C ILE A 105 30.02 -2.47 7.35
N SER A 106 29.53 -1.27 7.07
CA SER A 106 29.54 -0.16 8.03
C SER A 106 28.57 -0.42 9.18
N GLU A 107 28.87 0.08 10.38
CA GLU A 107 27.93 0.06 11.50
C GLU A 107 26.60 0.73 11.16
N THR A 108 26.62 1.79 10.36
CA THR A 108 25.43 2.51 9.91
C THR A 108 24.55 1.69 8.96
N ASP A 109 25.11 0.64 8.37
CA ASP A 109 24.43 -0.29 7.46
C ASP A 109 23.89 -1.53 8.20
N ILE A 110 24.13 -1.65 9.51
CA ILE A 110 23.58 -2.70 10.37
C ILE A 110 22.56 -2.07 11.31
N LYS A 111 21.29 -2.46 11.17
CA LYS A 111 20.20 -2.00 12.04
C LYS A 111 19.69 -3.14 12.91
N ALA A 112 19.67 -2.91 14.21
CA ALA A 112 18.94 -3.73 15.15
C ALA A 112 17.42 -3.52 14.95
N GLY A 113 16.70 -4.60 14.71
CA GLY A 113 15.24 -4.65 14.64
C GLY A 113 14.61 -4.98 15.99
N ASN A 114 13.44 -5.62 15.93
CA ASN A 114 12.67 -6.01 17.12
C ASN A 114 13.51 -6.84 18.10
N TYR A 115 13.39 -6.53 19.39
CA TYR A 115 14.03 -7.22 20.50
C TYR A 115 12.95 -7.73 21.44
N ASN A 116 12.97 -9.02 21.76
CA ASN A 116 11.93 -9.64 22.56
C ASN A 116 12.51 -10.66 23.55
N LEU A 117 11.89 -10.73 24.73
CA LEU A 117 12.17 -11.72 25.77
C LEU A 117 10.83 -12.31 26.23
N SER A 118 10.69 -13.63 26.15
CA SER A 118 9.49 -14.32 26.59
C SER A 118 9.84 -15.48 27.53
N PRO A 119 9.08 -15.67 28.63
CA PRO A 119 9.22 -16.87 29.45
C PRO A 119 8.76 -18.10 28.67
N GLN A 120 9.41 -19.22 28.92
CA GLN A 120 8.98 -20.56 28.54
C GLN A 120 8.38 -21.24 29.76
N TYR A 121 7.28 -21.95 29.56
CA TYR A 121 6.58 -22.66 30.62
C TYR A 121 6.58 -24.15 30.33
N ASP A 122 6.93 -24.95 31.35
CA ASP A 122 6.69 -26.38 31.33
C ASP A 122 5.39 -26.66 32.10
N TYR A 123 4.53 -27.49 31.50
CA TYR A 123 3.29 -27.95 32.11
C TYR A 123 3.49 -29.39 32.62
N LYS A 124 3.38 -29.58 33.94
CA LYS A 124 3.42 -30.90 34.58
C LYS A 124 2.29 -31.00 35.60
N ASP A 125 1.54 -32.09 35.56
CA ASP A 125 0.45 -32.39 36.51
C ASP A 125 -0.58 -31.25 36.68
N GLY A 126 -0.89 -30.54 35.59
CA GLY A 126 -1.84 -29.41 35.61
C GLY A 126 -1.28 -28.09 36.16
N VAL A 127 0.00 -28.05 36.55
CA VAL A 127 0.68 -26.83 37.04
C VAL A 127 1.62 -26.29 35.96
N SER A 128 1.51 -24.98 35.68
CA SER A 128 2.43 -24.25 34.81
C SER A 128 3.55 -23.65 35.64
N SER A 129 4.81 -23.91 35.24
CA SER A 129 5.99 -23.34 35.89
C SER A 129 6.96 -22.82 34.83
N VAL A 130 7.61 -21.67 35.11
CA VAL A 130 8.63 -21.13 34.21
C VAL A 130 9.80 -22.10 34.15
N SER A 131 10.13 -22.56 32.95
CA SER A 131 11.22 -23.50 32.68
C SER A 131 12.42 -22.85 32.01
N GLY A 132 12.31 -21.57 31.66
CA GLY A 132 13.39 -20.75 31.12
C GLY A 132 12.85 -19.54 30.39
N TYR A 133 13.71 -18.93 29.58
CA TYR A 133 13.43 -17.73 28.82
C TYR A 133 14.00 -17.86 27.41
N ASN A 134 13.22 -17.36 26.45
CA ASN A 134 13.62 -17.20 25.07
C ASN A 134 13.88 -15.72 24.81
N ALA A 135 15.01 -15.39 24.21
CA ALA A 135 15.34 -14.04 23.80
C ALA A 135 15.60 -14.02 22.30
N ASN A 136 15.09 -13.02 21.59
CA ASN A 136 15.40 -12.86 20.18
C ASN A 136 15.54 -11.42 19.74
N GLN A 137 16.29 -11.26 18.65
CA GLN A 137 16.44 -9.99 17.99
C GLN A 137 16.65 -10.17 16.49
N ASN A 138 16.06 -9.27 15.71
CA ASN A 138 16.32 -9.20 14.27
C ASN A 138 17.47 -8.24 13.97
N LEU A 139 18.25 -8.54 12.94
CA LEU A 139 19.27 -7.67 12.35
C LEU A 139 18.94 -7.44 10.88
N ILE A 140 18.94 -6.18 10.46
CA ILE A 140 18.77 -5.77 9.06
C ILE A 140 20.13 -5.25 8.60
N ILE A 141 20.75 -5.97 7.66
CA ILE A 141 22.07 -5.65 7.12
C ILE A 141 21.90 -5.17 5.69
N LYS A 142 22.36 -3.93 5.42
CA LYS A 142 22.42 -3.38 4.07
C LYS A 142 23.78 -3.70 3.45
N VAL A 143 23.75 -4.43 2.34
CA VAL A 143 24.92 -4.75 1.51
C VAL A 143 24.89 -3.87 0.28
N LYS A 144 25.86 -2.98 0.14
CA LYS A 144 26.01 -2.07 -1.01
C LYS A 144 26.91 -2.67 -2.09
N ASN A 145 26.74 -2.16 -3.31
CA ASN A 145 27.54 -2.46 -4.49
C ASN A 145 27.54 -3.96 -4.86
N ILE A 146 26.38 -4.61 -4.76
CA ILE A 146 26.25 -6.05 -5.03
C ILE A 146 26.54 -6.43 -6.49
N GLN A 147 26.57 -5.44 -7.38
CA GLN A 147 26.93 -5.61 -8.79
C GLN A 147 28.44 -5.78 -8.99
N GLU A 148 29.26 -5.18 -8.11
CA GLU A 148 30.72 -5.29 -8.14
C GLU A 148 31.17 -6.64 -7.59
N ASP A 149 30.45 -7.16 -6.58
CA ASP A 149 30.74 -8.43 -5.92
C ASP A 149 29.45 -9.21 -5.64
N LYS A 150 29.10 -10.09 -6.58
CA LYS A 150 27.85 -10.87 -6.57
C LYS A 150 27.76 -11.84 -5.40
N ASP A 151 28.90 -12.26 -4.84
CA ASP A 151 28.97 -13.21 -3.74
C ASP A 151 28.96 -12.52 -2.37
N LYS A 152 29.12 -11.19 -2.32
CA LYS A 152 29.20 -10.43 -1.07
C LYS A 152 27.99 -10.67 -0.15
N THR A 153 26.78 -10.68 -0.70
CA THR A 153 25.55 -10.97 0.04
C THR A 153 25.57 -12.36 0.67
N SER A 154 26.07 -13.36 -0.07
CA SER A 154 26.20 -14.72 0.44
C SER A 154 27.25 -14.83 1.56
N ARG A 155 28.37 -14.11 1.43
CA ARG A 155 29.41 -14.06 2.47
C ARG A 155 28.93 -13.36 3.74
N VAL A 156 28.14 -12.29 3.62
CA VAL A 156 27.46 -11.62 4.73
C VAL A 156 26.55 -12.61 5.48
N ILE A 157 25.70 -13.34 4.77
CA ILE A 157 24.82 -14.35 5.39
C ILE A 157 25.66 -15.42 6.11
N ALA A 158 26.69 -15.95 5.45
CA ALA A 158 27.55 -16.98 6.02
C ALA A 158 28.32 -16.50 7.27
N ALA A 159 28.84 -15.27 7.26
CA ALA A 159 29.57 -14.69 8.38
C ALA A 159 28.65 -14.47 9.58
N ALA A 160 27.47 -13.86 9.38
CA ALA A 160 26.48 -13.70 10.44
C ALA A 160 26.01 -15.05 11.00
N SER A 161 25.76 -16.05 10.14
CA SER A 161 25.39 -17.40 10.59
C SER A 161 26.50 -18.06 11.42
N GLY A 162 27.76 -17.97 10.98
CA GLY A 162 28.92 -18.46 11.74
C GLY A 162 29.11 -17.74 13.08
N ALA A 163 28.73 -16.47 13.16
CA ALA A 163 28.83 -15.64 14.36
C ALA A 163 27.67 -15.81 15.36
N GLY A 164 26.55 -16.41 14.93
CA GLY A 164 25.46 -16.80 15.85
C GLY A 164 24.04 -16.50 15.36
N ALA A 165 23.85 -15.94 14.18
CA ALA A 165 22.53 -15.82 13.55
C ALA A 165 22.01 -17.21 13.17
N ASN A 166 20.75 -17.49 13.50
CA ASN A 166 20.16 -18.83 13.31
C ASN A 166 18.81 -18.79 12.58
N GLN A 167 18.39 -17.61 12.12
CA GLN A 167 17.23 -17.44 11.26
C GLN A 167 17.61 -16.53 10.08
N ILE A 168 17.29 -16.96 8.86
CA ILE A 168 17.35 -16.11 7.67
C ILE A 168 15.90 -15.76 7.34
N LEU A 169 15.52 -14.51 7.59
CA LEU A 169 14.13 -14.05 7.49
C LEU A 169 13.79 -13.53 6.10
N GLY A 170 14.79 -13.04 5.36
CA GLY A 170 14.60 -12.64 3.97
C GLY A 170 15.83 -11.93 3.39
N VAL A 171 15.90 -11.92 2.07
CA VAL A 171 16.84 -11.09 1.30
C VAL A 171 16.06 -10.36 0.23
N GLU A 172 16.14 -9.04 0.25
CA GLU A 172 15.51 -8.16 -0.73
C GLU A 172 16.59 -7.44 -1.53
N PHE A 173 16.45 -7.41 -2.85
CA PHE A 173 17.34 -6.68 -3.74
C PHE A 173 16.64 -5.43 -4.24
N LYS A 174 17.27 -4.27 -4.10
CA LYS A 174 16.65 -2.98 -4.43
C LYS A 174 17.67 -1.96 -4.93
N PRO A 175 17.22 -0.85 -5.54
CA PRO A 175 18.11 0.24 -5.89
C PRO A 175 18.40 1.11 -4.66
N SER A 176 19.60 1.68 -4.61
CA SER A 176 20.06 2.60 -3.57
C SER A 176 19.25 3.90 -3.55
N ASP A 177 18.80 4.37 -4.72
CA ASP A 177 17.99 5.57 -4.90
C ASP A 177 16.62 5.26 -5.54
N LEU A 178 15.80 4.52 -4.79
CA LEU A 178 14.44 4.19 -5.21
C LEU A 178 13.56 5.43 -5.44
N ASP A 179 13.77 6.48 -4.67
CA ASP A 179 12.92 7.68 -4.72
C ASP A 179 13.16 8.50 -5.99
N SER A 180 14.42 8.62 -6.44
CA SER A 180 14.74 9.24 -7.72
C SER A 180 14.15 8.46 -8.90
N LEU A 181 14.26 7.13 -8.90
CA LEU A 181 13.68 6.30 -9.95
C LEU A 181 12.14 6.39 -9.98
N LYS A 182 11.49 6.43 -8.81
CA LYS A 182 10.05 6.70 -8.71
C LYS A 182 9.69 8.09 -9.24
N GLN A 183 10.50 9.10 -8.92
CA GLN A 183 10.27 10.45 -9.44
C GLN A 183 10.40 10.51 -10.97
N GLU A 184 11.38 9.83 -11.54
CA GLU A 184 11.51 9.70 -13.00
C GLU A 184 10.28 9.01 -13.61
N ALA A 185 9.80 7.91 -13.01
CA ALA A 185 8.60 7.22 -13.45
C ALA A 185 7.36 8.12 -13.39
N ARG A 186 7.18 8.93 -12.33
CA ARG A 186 6.08 9.92 -12.25
C ARG A 186 6.11 10.92 -13.39
N LEU A 187 7.29 11.47 -13.71
CA LEU A 187 7.43 12.45 -14.79
C LEU A 187 7.09 11.82 -16.15
N LYS A 188 7.54 10.58 -16.40
CA LYS A 188 7.18 9.80 -17.59
C LYS A 188 5.66 9.56 -17.66
N ALA A 189 5.02 9.19 -16.56
CA ALA A 189 3.57 8.95 -16.49
C ALA A 189 2.75 10.21 -16.82
N ILE A 190 3.15 11.36 -16.27
CA ILE A 190 2.51 12.67 -16.58
C ILE A 190 2.69 13.03 -18.05
N ALA A 191 3.90 12.84 -18.60
CA ALA A 191 4.18 13.11 -20.01
C ALA A 191 3.34 12.22 -20.92
N ASP A 192 3.26 10.92 -20.63
CA ASP A 192 2.45 9.95 -21.36
C ASP A 192 0.95 10.32 -21.34
N ALA A 193 0.40 10.65 -20.17
CA ALA A 193 -1.00 11.09 -20.04
C ALA A 193 -1.28 12.34 -20.89
N LYS A 194 -0.38 13.34 -20.83
CA LYS A 194 -0.50 14.58 -21.61
C LYS A 194 -0.41 14.32 -23.11
N ASN A 195 0.44 13.38 -23.54
CA ASN A 195 0.59 13.01 -24.95
C ASN A 195 -0.62 12.25 -25.49
N LYS A 196 -1.26 11.41 -24.66
CA LYS A 196 -2.48 10.66 -25.03
C LYS A 196 -3.72 11.54 -25.09
N ALA A 197 -3.81 12.56 -24.24
CA ALA A 197 -5.03 13.36 -24.07
C ALA A 197 -5.60 13.93 -25.39
N PRO A 198 -4.84 14.56 -26.31
CA PRO A 198 -5.40 15.14 -27.53
C PRO A 198 -6.12 14.12 -28.42
N ALA A 199 -5.57 12.91 -28.57
CA ALA A 199 -6.16 11.85 -29.37
C ALA A 199 -7.47 11.33 -28.74
N LEU A 200 -7.49 11.15 -27.41
CA LEU A 200 -8.65 10.67 -26.67
C LEU A 200 -9.80 11.69 -26.67
N PHE A 201 -9.50 12.98 -26.52
CA PHE A 201 -10.50 14.04 -26.64
C PHE A 201 -11.07 14.11 -28.06
N LYS A 202 -10.21 14.02 -29.08
CA LYS A 202 -10.65 13.99 -30.49
C LYS A 202 -11.57 12.79 -30.77
N ALA A 203 -11.20 11.60 -30.29
CA ALA A 203 -11.96 10.37 -30.53
C ALA A 203 -13.32 10.35 -29.80
N SER A 204 -13.41 10.96 -28.61
CA SER A 204 -14.65 11.03 -27.83
C SER A 204 -15.60 12.14 -28.27
N GLY A 205 -15.15 13.06 -29.13
CA GLY A 205 -15.92 14.25 -29.50
C GLY A 205 -15.98 15.33 -28.40
N ALA A 206 -15.30 15.11 -27.27
CA ALA A 206 -15.20 16.06 -26.17
C ALA A 206 -14.09 17.09 -26.40
N LYS A 207 -14.24 18.30 -25.87
CA LYS A 207 -13.18 19.33 -25.90
C LYS A 207 -12.44 19.37 -24.57
N ALA A 208 -11.12 19.23 -24.64
CA ALA A 208 -10.24 19.37 -23.48
C ALA A 208 -10.29 20.79 -22.92
N GLY A 209 -10.58 20.91 -21.63
CA GLY A 209 -10.45 22.12 -20.83
C GLY A 209 -9.12 22.18 -20.06
N LYS A 210 -9.09 23.01 -19.01
CA LYS A 210 -7.92 23.10 -18.11
C LYS A 210 -7.74 21.81 -17.31
N ILE A 211 -6.51 21.52 -16.91
CA ILE A 211 -6.22 20.49 -15.91
C ILE A 211 -6.79 20.94 -14.57
N LEU A 212 -7.59 20.09 -13.94
CA LEU A 212 -8.20 20.30 -12.63
C LEU A 212 -7.35 19.72 -11.50
N GLY A 213 -6.59 18.67 -11.78
CA GLY A 213 -5.71 18.01 -10.84
C GLY A 213 -5.15 16.72 -11.43
N TRP A 214 -4.35 16.02 -10.64
CA TRP A 214 -3.84 14.71 -10.95
C TRP A 214 -3.71 13.88 -9.68
N TYR A 215 -3.67 12.56 -9.84
CA TYR A 215 -3.46 11.63 -8.74
C TYR A 215 -2.60 10.47 -9.22
N GLU A 216 -1.77 9.96 -8.32
CA GLU A 216 -1.00 8.74 -8.53
C GLU A 216 -1.87 7.55 -8.14
N ASN A 217 -2.05 6.63 -9.07
CA ASN A 217 -2.63 5.33 -8.75
C ASN A 217 -1.51 4.48 -8.16
N ASN A 218 -1.77 3.92 -6.98
CA ASN A 218 -0.98 2.79 -6.49
C ASN A 218 -1.34 1.57 -7.35
N ILE A 219 -0.77 1.49 -8.54
CA ILE A 219 -0.63 0.19 -9.19
C ILE A 219 0.38 -0.54 -8.33
N GLN A 220 -0.11 -1.46 -7.52
CA GLN A 220 0.73 -2.48 -6.93
C GLN A 220 1.34 -3.19 -8.13
N SER A 221 2.61 -2.87 -8.44
CA SER A 221 3.35 -3.61 -9.46
C SER A 221 3.17 -5.07 -9.07
N PRO A 222 2.68 -5.95 -9.95
CA PRO A 222 2.55 -7.35 -9.61
C PRO A 222 3.90 -7.76 -9.03
N ASP A 223 3.88 -8.26 -7.80
CA ASP A 223 5.09 -8.65 -7.08
C ASP A 223 6.03 -9.31 -8.08
N VAL A 224 7.22 -8.73 -8.18
CA VAL A 224 8.35 -9.20 -8.99
C VAL A 224 8.28 -10.73 -9.10
N PRO A 225 8.42 -11.31 -10.31
CA PRO A 225 8.10 -12.71 -10.55
C PRO A 225 8.66 -13.58 -9.44
N MET A 226 7.76 -14.26 -8.72
CA MET A 226 8.09 -15.42 -7.91
C MET A 226 9.04 -16.25 -8.77
N ALA A 227 10.31 -16.33 -8.33
CA ALA A 227 11.25 -17.24 -8.91
C ALA A 227 10.53 -18.59 -9.03
N ASN A 228 10.34 -19.06 -10.26
CA ASN A 228 9.76 -20.36 -10.54
C ASN A 228 10.57 -21.37 -9.74
N TYR A 229 10.06 -21.77 -8.58
CA TYR A 229 10.38 -23.06 -8.01
C TYR A 229 9.87 -24.03 -9.05
N GLU A 230 10.77 -24.55 -9.87
CA GLU A 230 10.51 -25.72 -10.70
C GLU A 230 9.97 -26.80 -9.77
N ALA A 231 8.64 -26.91 -9.77
CA ALA A 231 7.91 -28.01 -9.18
C ALA A 231 8.15 -29.25 -10.04
N GLY A 232 9.38 -29.75 -10.01
CA GLY A 232 9.74 -31.06 -10.49
C GLY A 232 9.51 -32.10 -9.39
N GLY A 233 8.36 -32.76 -9.43
CA GLY A 233 8.23 -34.14 -8.94
C GLY A 233 7.84 -34.37 -7.48
N ILE A 234 6.53 -34.59 -7.28
CA ILE A 234 5.90 -35.68 -6.50
C ILE A 234 6.60 -36.15 -5.20
N GLY A 235 5.97 -35.79 -4.07
CA GLY A 235 5.79 -36.67 -2.91
C GLY A 235 6.95 -36.79 -1.90
N GLY A 236 6.64 -36.53 -0.62
CA GLY A 236 7.43 -37.07 0.50
C GLY A 236 7.83 -36.06 1.57
N MET A 237 7.46 -36.38 2.80
CA MET A 237 7.92 -35.77 4.05
C MET A 237 9.44 -35.64 4.14
N GLY A 238 9.88 -34.58 4.83
CA GLY A 238 11.10 -34.61 5.65
C GLY A 238 12.41 -34.39 4.89
N GLY A 239 13.06 -33.27 5.14
CA GLY A 239 14.44 -33.06 4.73
C GLY A 239 14.74 -31.59 4.53
N SER A 240 15.53 -31.03 5.44
CA SER A 240 16.20 -29.74 5.33
C SER A 240 16.65 -29.49 3.89
N LYS A 241 15.94 -28.60 3.19
CA LYS A 241 16.48 -28.02 1.96
C LYS A 241 17.64 -27.15 2.41
N THR A 242 18.85 -27.60 2.07
CA THR A 242 20.07 -26.78 2.04
C THR A 242 19.72 -25.37 1.65
N ALA A 243 20.12 -24.40 2.49
CA ALA A 243 19.98 -22.98 2.25
C ALA A 243 20.55 -22.66 0.85
N ALA A 244 19.66 -22.54 -0.13
CA ALA A 244 20.04 -22.02 -1.43
C ALA A 244 20.43 -20.56 -1.15
N ASN A 245 21.70 -20.23 -1.39
CA ASN A 245 22.17 -18.85 -1.27
C ASN A 245 21.23 -17.97 -2.11
N PRO A 246 20.72 -16.86 -1.56
CA PRO A 246 19.89 -15.94 -2.32
C PRO A 246 20.75 -15.38 -3.45
N GLN A 247 20.42 -15.79 -4.67
CA GLN A 247 21.11 -15.33 -5.87
C GLN A 247 20.59 -13.95 -6.22
N LEU A 248 21.51 -13.08 -6.63
CA LEU A 248 21.16 -11.80 -7.23
C LEU A 248 20.19 -12.04 -8.40
N PRO A 249 19.03 -11.36 -8.47
CA PRO A 249 18.09 -11.51 -9.56
C PRO A 249 18.82 -11.30 -10.88
N SER A 250 18.67 -12.24 -11.80
CA SER A 250 19.24 -12.12 -13.14
C SER A 250 18.28 -11.30 -14.00
N GLY A 251 18.72 -10.10 -14.39
CA GLY A 251 17.94 -9.21 -15.27
C GLY A 251 17.62 -7.85 -14.64
N THR A 252 17.08 -6.98 -15.49
CA THR A 252 16.65 -5.63 -15.13
C THR A 252 15.27 -5.70 -14.47
N GLN A 253 15.07 -4.94 -13.39
CA GLN A 253 13.77 -4.77 -12.74
C GLN A 253 13.10 -3.49 -13.26
N GLU A 254 11.77 -3.40 -13.12
CA GLU A 254 10.99 -2.26 -13.60
C GLU A 254 10.19 -1.62 -12.46
N ILE A 255 10.20 -0.30 -12.39
CA ILE A 255 9.26 0.51 -11.61
C ILE A 255 8.20 1.02 -12.58
N THR A 256 6.94 0.68 -12.31
CA THR A 256 5.78 1.22 -13.03
C THR A 256 4.96 2.12 -12.12
N ILE A 257 4.67 3.33 -12.58
CA ILE A 257 3.76 4.28 -11.94
C ILE A 257 2.70 4.69 -12.94
N GLU A 258 1.44 4.78 -12.49
CA GLU A 258 0.36 5.35 -13.28
C GLU A 258 -0.18 6.62 -12.63
N ILE A 259 -0.41 7.64 -13.46
CA ILE A 259 -0.98 8.91 -13.04
C ILE A 259 -2.22 9.19 -13.87
N GLY A 260 -3.32 9.49 -13.18
CA GLY A 260 -4.52 10.04 -13.78
C GLY A 260 -4.47 11.57 -13.78
N ILE A 261 -4.65 12.21 -14.93
CA ILE A 261 -4.79 13.66 -15.05
C ILE A 261 -6.26 13.98 -15.34
N ASN A 262 -6.87 14.78 -14.47
CA ASN A 262 -8.25 15.23 -14.60
C ASN A 262 -8.31 16.51 -15.42
N TYR A 263 -9.04 16.47 -16.52
CA TYR A 263 -9.30 17.61 -17.40
C TYR A 263 -10.76 18.03 -17.28
N ALA A 264 -11.02 19.33 -17.21
CA ALA A 264 -12.38 19.83 -17.43
C ALA A 264 -12.84 19.51 -18.85
N VAL A 265 -14.13 19.25 -19.04
CA VAL A 265 -14.76 19.07 -20.37
C VAL A 265 -15.56 20.32 -20.72
N LYS A 266 -15.43 20.77 -21.98
CA LYS A 266 -16.18 21.90 -22.56
C LYS A 266 -17.19 21.45 -23.60
#